data_AF-A0A9Q3FCF8-F1
#
_entry.id   AF-A0A9Q3FCF8-F1
#
_cell.length_a   1.000
_cell.length_b   1.000
_cell.length_c   1.000
_cell.angle_alpha   90.00
_cell.angle_beta   90.00
_cell.angle_gamma   90.00
#
_symmetry.space_group_name_H-M   'P 1'
#
loop_
_entity.id
_entity.type
_entity.pdbx_description
1 polymer ?
#
loop_
_entity_poly.entity_id
_entity_poly.type
_entity_poly.pdbx_seq_one_letter_code
_entity_poly.pdbx_strand_id
1 'polypeptide(L)'
;MLEKGLKPKLPYDTLKKDLVDIYPTVSSFKIILENAGHHANKCMQDSFKYAKERWDKNHKSPDFKVGDLVLVSAPSFNNIKGSKKLKDSFAGPFMIKALHGPTAVLLELTGQLRNKKPTLPVILIKNYSSSDKVLFPLRNKPPLEIPPWMKERKRKLSKPLKKEGQETKKKGNTL
;
A
#
# COMPACT_ATOMS: atom_id res chain seq x y z
N MET A 1 30.95 -3.47 -2.08
CA MET A 1 30.14 -3.45 -0.84
C MET A 1 30.31 -2.09 -0.20
N LEU A 2 29.23 -1.38 0.09
CA LEU A 2 29.29 0.01 0.54
C LEU A 2 29.21 0.05 2.08
N GLU A 3 30.36 0.05 2.74
CA GLU A 3 30.43 0.28 4.19
C GLU A 3 30.23 1.78 4.47
N LYS A 4 29.03 2.17 4.91
CA LYS A 4 28.69 3.56 5.25
C LYS A 4 28.96 3.90 6.73
N GLY A 5 30.09 3.45 7.29
CA GLY A 5 30.38 3.67 8.71
C GLY A 5 31.86 3.67 9.05
N LEU A 6 32.22 4.40 10.12
CA LEU A 6 33.56 4.35 10.70
C LEU A 6 33.72 3.03 11.47
N LYS A 7 34.61 2.15 11.02
CA LYS A 7 35.04 0.99 11.81
C LYS A 7 35.95 1.49 12.93
N PRO A 8 35.57 1.34 14.22
CA PRO A 8 36.45 1.71 15.31
C PRO A 8 37.71 0.85 15.23
N LYS A 9 38.88 1.48 15.31
CA LYS A 9 40.13 0.74 15.47
C LYS A 9 40.15 0.17 16.88
N LEU A 10 40.26 -1.15 17.01
CA LEU A 10 40.43 -1.76 18.31
C LEU A 10 41.88 -1.58 18.76
N PRO A 11 42.15 -1.53 20.08
CA PRO A 11 43.52 -1.43 20.61
C PRO A 11 44.45 -2.55 20.08
N TYR A 12 43.89 -3.73 19.82
CA TYR A 12 44.61 -4.84 19.20
C TYR A 12 45.04 -4.55 17.75
N ASP A 13 44.26 -3.81 16.97
CA ASP A 13 44.58 -3.50 15.56
C ASP A 13 45.80 -2.59 15.41
N THR A 14 46.14 -1.86 16.47
CA THR A 14 47.31 -0.97 16.53
C THR A 14 48.58 -1.65 17.00
N LEU A 15 48.50 -2.90 17.48
CA LEU A 15 49.67 -3.66 17.90
C LEU A 15 50.47 -4.11 16.68
N LYS A 16 51.80 -3.98 16.75
CA LYS A 16 52.69 -4.49 15.70
C LYS A 16 52.58 -6.01 15.67
N LYS A 17 52.34 -6.58 14.49
CA LYS A 17 52.21 -8.04 14.30
C LYS A 17 53.50 -8.81 14.61
N ASP A 18 54.63 -8.11 14.58
CA ASP A 18 55.97 -8.67 14.76
C ASP A 18 56.47 -8.62 16.21
N LEU A 19 55.60 -8.26 17.17
CA LEU A 19 55.97 -8.22 18.58
C LEU A 19 55.97 -9.65 19.16
N VAL A 20 57.06 -10.01 19.84
CA VAL A 20 57.14 -11.26 20.61
C VAL A 20 56.14 -11.18 21.76
N ASP A 21 55.28 -12.21 21.89
CA ASP A 21 54.37 -12.31 23.04
C ASP A 21 55.19 -12.52 24.32
N ILE A 22 55.32 -11.46 25.11
CA ILE A 22 56.10 -11.46 26.36
C ILE A 22 55.33 -12.20 27.47
N TYR A 23 53.99 -12.17 27.45
CA TYR A 23 53.14 -12.71 28.51
C TYR A 23 52.09 -13.68 27.95
N PRO A 24 52.00 -14.91 28.48
CA PRO A 24 51.07 -15.93 27.97
C PRO A 24 49.58 -15.56 28.17
N THR A 25 49.28 -14.70 29.14
CA THR A 25 47.93 -14.18 29.41
C THR A 25 47.43 -13.26 28.28
N VAL A 26 48.32 -12.56 27.59
CA VAL A 26 47.95 -11.68 26.47
C VAL A 26 47.54 -12.53 25.27
N SER A 27 48.27 -13.62 25.01
CA SER A 27 47.96 -14.58 23.95
C SER A 27 46.60 -15.25 24.19
N SER A 28 46.28 -15.66 25.43
CA SER A 28 44.98 -16.26 25.74
C SER A 28 43.83 -15.28 25.58
N PHE A 29 44.02 -14.03 26.01
CA PHE A 29 43.01 -12.97 25.82
C PHE A 29 42.75 -12.68 24.33
N LYS A 30 43.80 -12.63 23.51
CA LYS A 30 43.68 -12.46 22.06
C LYS A 30 42.81 -13.55 21.43
N ILE A 31 43.06 -14.81 21.77
CA ILE A 31 42.26 -15.95 21.28
C ILE A 31 40.78 -15.79 21.67
N ILE A 32 40.50 -15.40 22.91
CA ILE A 32 39.13 -15.16 23.38
C ILE A 32 38.46 -14.06 22.55
N LEU A 33 39.17 -12.96 22.29
CA LEU A 33 38.66 -11.83 21.52
C LEU A 33 38.38 -12.21 20.05
N GLU A 34 39.31 -12.92 19.41
CA GLU A 34 39.16 -13.41 18.04
C GLU A 34 37.97 -14.39 17.94
N ASN A 35 37.87 -15.34 18.87
CA ASN A 35 36.75 -16.29 18.93
C ASN A 35 35.40 -15.58 19.11
N ALA A 36 35.33 -14.58 19.99
CA ALA A 36 34.13 -13.78 20.17
C ALA A 36 33.75 -13.01 18.89
N GLY A 37 34.74 -12.43 18.20
CA GLY A 37 34.53 -11.76 16.92
C GLY A 37 34.05 -12.70 15.81
N HIS A 38 34.65 -13.89 15.70
CA HIS A 38 34.21 -14.92 14.76
C HIS A 38 32.78 -15.38 15.05
N HIS A 39 32.45 -15.61 16.32
CA HIS A 39 31.10 -15.99 16.73
C HIS A 39 30.07 -14.90 16.39
N ALA A 40 30.38 -13.63 16.70
CA ALA A 40 29.49 -12.51 16.36
C ALA A 40 29.24 -12.39 14.85
N ASN A 41 30.29 -12.51 14.04
CA ASN A 41 30.17 -12.52 12.57
C ASN A 41 29.32 -13.68 12.06
N LYS A 42 29.50 -14.87 12.63
CA LYS A 42 28.69 -16.05 12.31
C LYS A 42 27.22 -15.82 12.65
N CYS A 43 26.91 -15.31 13.84
CA CYS A 43 25.52 -14.98 14.23
C CYS A 43 24.87 -13.96 13.29
N MET A 44 25.63 -12.95 12.83
CA MET A 44 25.13 -11.99 11.83
C MET A 44 24.82 -12.67 10.50
N GLN A 45 25.74 -13.50 9.99
CA GLN A 45 25.54 -14.24 8.75
C GLN A 45 24.34 -15.20 8.84
N ASP A 46 24.22 -15.93 9.94
CA ASP A 46 23.10 -16.85 10.19
C ASP A 46 21.77 -16.07 10.25
N SER A 47 21.76 -14.90 10.88
CA SER A 47 20.57 -14.02 10.92
C SER A 47 20.17 -13.53 9.53
N PHE A 48 21.13 -13.07 8.72
CA PHE A 48 20.85 -12.65 7.34
C PHE A 48 20.37 -13.80 6.47
N LYS A 49 20.98 -14.97 6.60
CA LYS A 49 20.57 -16.18 5.89
C LYS A 49 19.16 -16.59 6.28
N TYR A 50 18.83 -16.63 7.57
CA TYR A 50 17.50 -16.95 8.07
C TYR A 50 16.44 -15.99 7.53
N ALA A 51 16.71 -14.68 7.58
CA ALA A 51 15.79 -13.67 7.06
C ALA A 51 15.56 -13.84 5.56
N LYS A 52 16.62 -14.06 4.79
CA LYS A 52 16.55 -14.30 3.34
C LYS A 52 15.74 -15.54 3.01
N GLU A 53 16.05 -16.68 3.63
CA GLU A 53 15.34 -17.93 3.38
C GLU A 53 13.85 -17.82 3.72
N ARG A 54 13.50 -17.16 4.82
CA ARG A 54 12.10 -16.97 5.21
C ARG A 54 11.35 -16.05 4.24
N TRP A 55 12.03 -15.03 3.72
CA TRP A 55 11.47 -14.16 2.68
C TRP A 55 11.25 -14.95 1.39
N ASP A 56 12.29 -15.60 0.87
CA ASP A 56 12.23 -16.34 -0.40
C ASP A 56 11.19 -17.47 -0.37
N LYS A 57 10.98 -18.13 0.78
CA LYS A 57 9.94 -19.18 0.94
C LYS A 57 8.52 -18.64 0.82
N ASN A 58 8.25 -17.45 1.38
CA ASN A 58 6.88 -16.92 1.49
C ASN A 58 6.56 -15.87 0.42
N HIS A 59 7.57 -15.18 -0.10
CA HIS A 59 7.39 -14.09 -1.03
C HIS A 59 7.42 -14.60 -2.47
N LYS A 60 6.24 -14.75 -3.06
CA LYS A 60 6.09 -15.03 -4.49
C LYS A 60 5.56 -13.77 -5.16
N SER A 61 6.30 -13.24 -6.11
CA SER A 61 5.80 -12.18 -6.98
C SER A 61 4.67 -12.76 -7.83
N PRO A 62 3.44 -12.23 -7.75
CA PRO A 62 2.38 -12.64 -8.66
C PRO A 62 2.75 -12.20 -10.08
N ASP A 63 2.58 -13.11 -11.04
CA ASP A 63 2.66 -12.76 -12.45
C ASP A 63 1.31 -12.17 -12.89
N PHE A 64 1.34 -10.91 -13.29
CA PHE A 64 0.18 -10.16 -13.74
C PHE A 64 0.34 -9.84 -15.21
N LYS A 65 -0.73 -9.99 -15.99
CA LYS A 65 -0.74 -9.61 -17.41
C LYS A 65 -1.62 -8.40 -17.65
N VAL A 66 -1.30 -7.68 -18.72
CA VAL A 66 -2.15 -6.58 -19.21
C VAL A 66 -3.49 -7.16 -19.63
N GLY A 67 -4.58 -6.57 -19.15
CA GLY A 67 -5.95 -7.05 -19.35
C GLY A 67 -6.52 -7.88 -18.21
N ASP A 68 -5.70 -8.34 -17.26
CA ASP A 68 -6.20 -9.12 -16.11
C ASP A 68 -7.08 -8.26 -15.21
N LEU A 69 -8.09 -8.90 -14.63
CA LEU A 69 -8.93 -8.31 -13.60
C LEU A 69 -8.30 -8.54 -12.23
N VAL A 70 -8.22 -7.47 -11.44
CA VAL A 70 -7.59 -7.50 -10.14
C VAL A 70 -8.35 -6.73 -9.08
N LEU A 71 -8.25 -7.18 -7.85
CA LEU A 71 -8.79 -6.55 -6.65
C LEU A 71 -7.72 -5.68 -6.00
N VAL A 72 -8.09 -4.48 -5.54
CA VAL A 72 -7.15 -3.57 -4.86
C VAL A 72 -7.50 -3.44 -3.38
N SER A 73 -6.49 -3.46 -2.53
CA SER A 73 -6.64 -3.31 -1.07
C SER A 73 -7.30 -1.97 -0.69
N ALA A 74 -8.52 -2.06 -0.15
CA ALA A 74 -9.33 -0.93 0.33
C ALA A 74 -8.75 -0.14 1.51
N PRO A 75 -8.02 -0.71 2.49
CA PRO A 75 -7.41 0.09 3.56
C PRO A 75 -6.39 1.12 3.06
N SER A 76 -5.91 1.00 1.82
CA SER A 76 -5.06 2.03 1.19
C SER A 76 -5.83 3.30 0.80
N PHE A 77 -7.17 3.24 0.67
CA PHE A 77 -7.99 4.36 0.24
C PHE A 77 -8.85 4.92 1.37
N ASN A 78 -8.56 6.15 1.79
CA ASN A 78 -9.33 6.87 2.82
C ASN A 78 -10.73 7.32 2.35
N ASN A 79 -11.01 7.24 1.04
CA ASN A 79 -12.22 7.82 0.45
C ASN A 79 -13.35 6.81 0.19
N ILE A 80 -13.15 5.53 0.54
CA ILE A 80 -14.21 4.52 0.42
C ILE A 80 -15.23 4.79 1.51
N LYS A 81 -16.46 5.14 1.13
CA LYS A 81 -17.54 5.47 2.06
C LYS A 81 -17.87 4.25 2.93
N GLY A 82 -17.93 4.44 4.25
CA GLY A 82 -18.34 3.40 5.21
C GLY A 82 -17.53 3.41 6.50
N SER A 83 -18.00 2.70 7.52
CA SER A 83 -17.24 2.51 8.75
C SER A 83 -16.09 1.51 8.51
N LYS A 84 -14.96 1.66 9.23
CA LYS A 84 -13.77 0.81 9.07
C LYS A 84 -14.07 -0.69 9.24
N LYS A 85 -15.13 -1.05 9.99
CA LYS A 85 -15.55 -2.43 10.25
C LYS A 85 -16.43 -3.04 9.16
N LEU A 86 -17.22 -2.21 8.46
CA LEU A 86 -18.18 -2.66 7.45
C LEU A 86 -17.67 -2.51 6.01
N LYS A 87 -16.53 -1.85 5.82
CA LYS A 87 -15.92 -1.72 4.50
C LYS A 87 -15.30 -3.03 4.05
N ASP A 88 -15.49 -3.37 2.78
CA ASP A 88 -14.79 -4.48 2.16
C ASP A 88 -13.27 -4.24 2.26
N SER A 89 -12.51 -5.31 2.49
CA SER A 89 -11.04 -5.23 2.55
C SER A 89 -10.41 -5.01 1.18
N PHE A 90 -11.15 -5.33 0.11
CA PHE A 90 -10.72 -5.16 -1.28
C PHE A 90 -11.82 -4.48 -2.07
N ALA A 91 -11.44 -3.54 -2.92
CA ALA A 91 -12.34 -2.80 -3.80
C ALA A 91 -12.18 -3.30 -5.23
N GLY A 92 -13.33 -3.57 -5.87
CA GLY A 92 -13.55 -3.73 -7.31
C GLY A 92 -12.74 -4.81 -8.03
N PRO A 93 -13.26 -5.42 -9.10
CA PRO A 93 -12.38 -5.87 -10.17
C PRO A 93 -11.99 -4.64 -11.01
N PHE A 94 -10.71 -4.32 -11.08
CA PHE A 94 -10.13 -3.31 -11.96
C PHE A 94 -9.27 -3.98 -13.02
N MET A 95 -9.23 -3.41 -14.22
CA MET A 95 -8.43 -3.95 -15.31
C MET A 95 -7.02 -3.39 -15.27
N ILE A 96 -6.02 -4.24 -15.50
CA ILE A 96 -4.64 -3.82 -15.70
C ILE A 96 -4.48 -3.22 -17.09
N LYS A 97 -4.10 -1.94 -17.16
CA LYS A 97 -3.82 -1.23 -18.43
C LYS A 97 -2.37 -1.39 -18.88
N ALA A 98 -1.43 -1.32 -17.94
CA ALA A 98 0.00 -1.42 -18.23
C ALA A 98 0.78 -1.90 -17.01
N LEU A 99 1.93 -2.50 -17.25
CA LEU A 99 2.87 -2.94 -16.21
C LEU A 99 4.09 -2.00 -16.23
N HIS A 100 4.36 -1.36 -15.09
CA HIS A 100 5.56 -0.56 -14.89
C HIS A 100 6.61 -1.43 -14.18
N GLY A 101 7.24 -2.30 -14.97
CA GLY A 101 8.19 -3.29 -14.46
C GLY A 101 7.55 -4.35 -13.54
N PRO A 102 8.34 -5.05 -12.72
CA PRO A 102 7.85 -6.15 -11.88
C PRO A 102 7.15 -5.68 -10.60
N THR A 103 7.23 -4.39 -10.26
CA THR A 103 6.83 -3.89 -8.94
C THR A 103 5.54 -3.06 -8.98
N ALA A 104 5.21 -2.45 -10.11
CA ALA A 104 4.11 -1.51 -10.21
C ALA A 104 3.20 -1.78 -11.41
N VAL A 105 1.91 -1.55 -11.22
CA VAL A 105 0.85 -1.82 -12.19
C VAL A 105 -0.02 -0.58 -12.34
N LEU A 106 -0.36 -0.23 -13.57
CA LEU A 106 -1.31 0.83 -13.89
C LEU A 106 -2.69 0.23 -14.07
N LEU A 107 -3.64 0.67 -13.25
CA LEU A 107 -5.02 0.18 -13.23
C LEU A 107 -6.00 1.19 -13.81
N GLU A 108 -7.06 0.68 -14.41
CA GLU A 108 -8.24 1.47 -14.72
C GLU A 108 -9.18 1.57 -13.52
N LEU A 109 -9.00 2.61 -12.72
CA LEU A 109 -9.84 2.86 -11.54
C LEU A 109 -11.17 3.50 -11.94
N THR A 110 -12.26 2.94 -11.42
CA THR A 110 -13.64 3.40 -11.66
C THR A 110 -14.34 3.81 -10.35
N GLY A 111 -15.51 4.45 -10.47
CA GLY A 111 -16.36 4.82 -9.33
C GLY A 111 -15.69 5.80 -8.36
N GLN A 112 -15.68 5.43 -7.07
CA GLN A 112 -15.14 6.27 -5.98
C GLN A 112 -13.62 6.48 -6.06
N LEU A 113 -12.91 5.66 -6.84
CA LEU A 113 -11.45 5.67 -6.94
C LEU A 113 -10.92 6.34 -8.22
N ARG A 114 -11.80 6.83 -9.09
CA ARG A 114 -11.41 7.46 -10.38
C ARG A 114 -10.40 8.60 -10.22
N ASN A 115 -10.49 9.37 -9.13
CA ASN A 115 -9.63 10.54 -8.89
C ASN A 115 -8.32 10.19 -8.14
N LYS A 116 -8.04 8.91 -7.88
CA LYS A 116 -6.82 8.47 -7.19
C LYS A 116 -5.74 8.08 -8.20
N LYS A 117 -4.50 7.98 -7.70
CA LYS A 117 -3.36 7.57 -8.52
C LYS A 117 -3.60 6.14 -9.06
N PRO A 118 -3.60 5.94 -10.39
CA PRO A 118 -3.90 4.64 -10.99
C PRO A 118 -2.73 3.66 -10.90
N THR A 119 -1.51 4.15 -10.69
CA THR A 119 -0.31 3.31 -10.53
C THR A 119 -0.20 2.84 -9.09
N LEU A 120 -0.24 1.52 -8.89
CA LEU A 120 -0.17 0.88 -7.57
C LEU A 120 0.91 -0.19 -7.55
N PRO A 121 1.54 -0.43 -6.38
CA PRO A 121 2.46 -1.54 -6.21
C PRO A 121 1.71 -2.88 -6.23
N VAL A 122 2.34 -3.89 -6.81
CA VAL A 122 1.86 -5.27 -6.96
C VAL A 122 1.38 -5.87 -5.63
N ILE A 123 2.01 -5.50 -4.50
CA ILE A 123 1.67 -6.02 -3.17
C ILE A 123 0.27 -5.63 -2.67
N LEU A 124 -0.29 -4.53 -3.21
CA LEU A 124 -1.63 -4.06 -2.84
C LEU A 124 -2.74 -4.66 -3.72
N ILE A 125 -2.35 -5.52 -4.66
CA ILE A 125 -3.21 -6.07 -5.71
C ILE A 125 -3.35 -7.57 -5.50
N LYS A 126 -4.54 -8.11 -5.75
CA LYS A 126 -4.83 -9.55 -5.76
C LYS A 126 -5.53 -9.94 -7.05
N ASN A 127 -5.30 -11.15 -7.55
CA ASN A 127 -6.01 -11.67 -8.71
C ASN A 127 -7.52 -11.73 -8.41
N TYR A 128 -8.33 -11.30 -9.36
CA TYR A 128 -9.78 -11.45 -9.27
C TYR A 128 -10.19 -12.84 -9.75
N SER A 129 -10.87 -13.60 -8.90
CA SER A 129 -11.55 -14.84 -9.30
C SER A 129 -13.04 -14.57 -9.40
N SER A 130 -13.62 -14.80 -10.58
CA SER A 130 -15.07 -14.84 -10.70
C SER A 130 -15.61 -16.02 -9.89
N SER A 131 -16.79 -15.87 -9.29
CA SER A 131 -17.48 -17.01 -8.65
C SER A 131 -18.15 -17.87 -9.72
N ASP A 132 -17.96 -19.18 -9.64
CA ASP A 132 -18.61 -20.13 -10.54
C ASP A 132 -20.11 -20.17 -10.29
N LYS A 133 -20.88 -19.80 -11.30
CA LYS A 133 -22.35 -19.74 -11.24
C LYS A 133 -22.98 -21.12 -11.04
N VAL A 134 -22.31 -22.17 -11.52
CA VAL A 134 -22.76 -23.56 -11.42
C VAL A 134 -22.61 -24.07 -9.98
N LEU A 135 -21.47 -23.81 -9.35
CA LEU A 135 -21.18 -24.26 -7.99
C LEU A 135 -21.89 -23.41 -6.93
N PHE A 136 -22.10 -22.12 -7.21
CA PHE A 136 -22.72 -21.17 -6.29
C PHE A 136 -23.87 -20.37 -6.92
N PRO A 137 -24.99 -21.02 -7.28
CA PRO A 137 -26.12 -20.36 -7.94
C PRO A 137 -26.79 -19.28 -7.07
N LEU A 138 -26.70 -19.40 -5.74
CA LEU A 138 -27.34 -18.47 -4.78
C LEU A 138 -26.47 -17.24 -4.41
N ARG A 139 -25.28 -17.08 -4.99
CA ARG A 139 -24.38 -15.94 -4.67
C ARG A 139 -24.75 -14.62 -5.34
N ASN A 140 -25.84 -14.57 -6.11
CA ASN A 140 -26.33 -13.33 -6.68
C ASN A 140 -26.66 -12.38 -5.53
N LYS A 141 -25.98 -11.22 -5.46
CA LYS A 141 -26.25 -10.21 -4.43
C LYS A 141 -27.73 -9.84 -4.53
N PRO A 142 -28.55 -10.07 -3.50
CA PRO A 142 -29.93 -9.63 -3.53
C PRO A 142 -29.92 -8.10 -3.72
N PRO A 143 -30.85 -7.53 -4.50
CA PRO A 143 -31.01 -6.09 -4.59
C PRO A 143 -31.05 -5.52 -3.18
N LEU A 144 -30.22 -4.51 -2.89
CA LEU A 144 -30.24 -3.84 -1.59
C LEU A 144 -31.65 -3.27 -1.40
N GLU A 145 -32.45 -3.87 -0.52
CA GLU A 145 -33.74 -3.32 -0.14
C GLU A 145 -33.48 -2.00 0.58
N ILE A 146 -33.65 -0.90 -0.15
CA ILE A 146 -33.57 0.43 0.43
C ILE A 146 -34.73 0.52 1.42
N PRO A 147 -34.45 0.71 2.72
CA PRO A 147 -35.50 0.70 3.71
C PRO A 147 -36.50 1.83 3.44
N PRO A 148 -37.79 1.66 3.78
CA PRO A 148 -38.85 2.60 3.41
C PRO A 148 -38.57 4.05 3.78
N TRP A 149 -37.88 4.31 4.90
CA TRP A 149 -37.56 5.66 5.36
C TRP A 149 -36.45 6.37 4.56
N MET A 150 -35.66 5.63 3.75
CA MET A 150 -34.66 6.20 2.83
C MET A 150 -35.25 6.52 1.45
N LYS A 151 -36.41 5.96 1.12
CA LYS A 151 -37.20 6.36 -0.04
C LYS A 151 -37.83 7.71 0.28
N GLU A 152 -37.20 8.77 -0.21
CA GLU A 152 -37.73 10.13 -0.33
C GLU A 152 -37.50 11.14 0.83
N ARG A 153 -36.53 12.03 0.61
CA ARG A 153 -36.83 13.47 0.64
C ARG A 153 -36.36 14.08 -0.66
N LYS A 154 -37.15 13.95 -1.73
CA LYS A 154 -37.02 14.85 -2.89
C LYS A 154 -37.39 16.24 -2.39
N ARG A 155 -36.42 17.01 -1.89
CA ARG A 155 -36.62 18.43 -1.59
C ARG A 155 -37.07 19.07 -2.90
N LYS A 156 -38.33 19.48 -2.98
CA LYS A 156 -38.85 20.27 -4.09
C LYS A 156 -37.99 21.52 -4.14
N LEU A 157 -37.15 21.65 -5.16
CA LEU A 157 -36.42 22.88 -5.43
C LEU A 157 -37.50 23.93 -5.73
N SER A 158 -37.71 24.89 -4.84
CA SER A 158 -38.61 26.00 -5.10
C SER A 158 -38.10 26.76 -6.33
N LYS A 159 -38.99 26.96 -7.31
CA LYS A 159 -38.69 27.78 -8.49
C LYS A 159 -38.24 29.17 -7.99
N PRO A 160 -37.14 29.74 -8.50
CA PRO A 160 -36.80 31.12 -8.17
C PRO A 160 -37.90 32.04 -8.71
N LEU A 161 -38.41 32.96 -7.87
CA LEU A 161 -39.34 34.01 -8.30
C LEU A 161 -38.67 34.87 -9.38
N LYS A 162 -39.22 34.85 -10.60
CA LYS A 162 -38.99 35.92 -11.58
C LYS A 162 -39.51 37.22 -10.97
N LYS A 163 -38.63 38.17 -10.69
CA LYS A 163 -39.02 39.57 -10.54
C LYS A 163 -39.24 40.11 -11.96
N GLU A 164 -40.48 40.10 -12.42
CA GLU A 164 -40.87 40.91 -13.57
C GLU A 164 -40.95 42.36 -13.08
N GLY A 165 -39.95 43.14 -13.49
CA GLY A 165 -40.10 44.58 -13.55
C GLY A 165 -40.97 44.92 -14.75
N GLN A 166 -41.99 45.73 -14.53
CA GLN A 166 -42.31 46.95 -15.27
C GLN A 166 -43.70 47.42 -14.84
N GLU A 167 -43.79 48.63 -14.29
CA GLU A 167 -44.78 49.57 -14.82
C GLU A 167 -44.36 51.02 -14.56
N THR A 168 -43.97 51.65 -15.65
CA THR A 168 -43.94 53.08 -15.88
C THR A 168 -45.33 53.70 -15.68
N LYS A 169 -45.42 54.84 -14.98
CA LYS A 169 -45.97 56.12 -15.48
C LYS A 169 -46.29 57.07 -14.31
N LYS A 170 -45.53 58.16 -14.19
CA LYS A 170 -46.09 59.45 -13.76
C LYS A 170 -45.74 60.48 -14.85
N LYS A 171 -46.77 60.92 -15.57
CA LYS A 171 -46.77 62.14 -16.37
C LYS A 171 -47.06 63.32 -15.45
N GLY A 172 -46.42 64.45 -15.73
CA GLY A 172 -46.82 65.80 -15.30
C GLY A 172 -45.66 66.57 -14.68
N ASN A 173 -45.08 67.56 -15.38
CA ASN A 173 -45.64 68.91 -15.43
C ASN A 173 -44.89 69.81 -16.44
N THR A 174 -45.65 70.30 -17.42
CA THR A 174 -45.87 71.71 -17.82
C THR A 174 -44.81 72.79 -17.53
N LEU A 175 -44.51 73.53 -18.61
CA LEU A 175 -43.92 74.87 -18.80
C LEU A 175 -42.42 75.05 -18.52
#